data_AF-A0A0L9UH35-F1
#
_entry.id   AF-A0A0L9UH35-F1
#
_cell.length_a   1.000
_cell.length_b   1.000
_cell.length_c   1.000
_cell.angle_alpha   90.00
_cell.angle_beta   90.00
_cell.angle_gamma   90.00
#
_symmetry.space_group_name_H-M   'P 1'
#
loop_
_entity.id
_entity.type
_entity.pdbx_description
1 polymer ?
#
loop_
_entity_poly.entity_id
_entity_poly.type
_entity_poly.pdbx_seq_one_letter_code
_entity_poly.pdbx_strand_id
1 'polypeptide(L)' 'MCEPCNGKGWLVCDFCKGQKTNIKAENKRIYRRCPSCKAVGYVLCSNCKVFKCVTFPNFEDSQN' A
#
# COMPACT_ATOMS: atom_id res chain seq x y z
N MET A 1 -5.81 16.60 -9.11
CA MET A 1 -6.06 15.20 -8.67
C MET A 1 -4.76 14.43 -8.90
N CYS A 2 -4.25 13.68 -7.94
CA CYS A 2 -3.07 12.84 -8.18
C CYS A 2 -3.47 11.67 -9.07
N GLU A 3 -3.09 11.70 -10.34
CA GLU A 3 -3.37 10.63 -11.31
C GLU A 3 -2.94 9.24 -10.85
N PRO A 4 -1.72 9.01 -10.34
CA PRO A 4 -1.30 7.66 -9.98
C PRO A 4 -2.15 7.09 -8.84
N CYS A 5 -2.65 7.93 -7.95
CA CYS A 5 -3.36 7.51 -6.74
C CYS A 5 -4.85 7.85 -6.72
N ASN A 6 -5.41 8.36 -7.83
CA ASN A 6 -6.79 8.85 -7.94
C ASN A 6 -7.24 9.75 -6.76
N GLY A 7 -6.31 10.50 -6.17
CA GLY A 7 -6.58 11.32 -4.99
C GLY A 7 -6.68 10.58 -3.65
N LYS A 8 -6.54 9.24 -3.59
CA LYS A 8 -6.56 8.46 -2.33
C LYS A 8 -5.34 8.69 -1.43
N GLY A 9 -4.22 9.16 -1.99
CA GLY A 9 -2.98 9.43 -1.25
C GLY A 9 -2.12 8.19 -0.92
N TRP A 10 -2.64 6.99 -1.14
CA TRP A 10 -1.94 5.72 -1.03
C TRP A 10 -2.26 4.82 -2.23
N LEU A 11 -1.38 3.87 -2.48
CA LEU A 11 -1.39 2.94 -3.61
C LEU A 11 -1.30 1.52 -3.08
N VAL A 12 -1.98 0.57 -3.71
CA VAL A 12 -1.76 -0.84 -3.40
C VAL A 12 -0.31 -1.17 -3.75
N CYS A 13 0.38 -1.90 -2.87
CA CYS A 13 1.76 -2.27 -3.14
C CYS A 13 1.81 -3.24 -4.32
N ASP A 14 2.43 -2.83 -5.42
CA ASP A 14 2.49 -3.63 -6.66
C ASP A 14 3.19 -4.98 -6.46
N PHE A 15 4.14 -5.04 -5.52
CA PHE A 15 4.88 -6.26 -5.23
C PHE A 15 4.02 -7.34 -4.58
N CYS A 16 3.22 -6.98 -3.57
CA CYS A 16 2.35 -7.96 -2.91
C CYS A 16 0.94 -7.96 -3.47
N LYS A 17 0.55 -6.97 -4.27
CA LYS A 17 -0.82 -6.74 -4.77
C LYS A 17 -1.88 -6.86 -3.67
N GLY A 18 -1.55 -6.38 -2.46
CA GLY A 18 -2.39 -6.51 -1.25
C GLY A 18 -2.26 -7.82 -0.46
N GLN A 19 -1.51 -8.82 -0.93
CA GLN A 19 -1.30 -10.14 -0.32
C GLN A 19 -0.27 -10.12 0.83
N LYS A 20 -0.36 -9.14 1.74
CA LYS A 20 0.52 -8.75 2.87
C LYS A 20 1.56 -9.78 3.40
N THR A 21 1.23 -11.08 3.46
CA THR A 21 2.08 -12.18 3.92
C THR A 21 2.13 -13.34 2.93
N ASN A 22 3.18 -14.18 3.02
CA ASN A 22 3.40 -15.35 2.15
C ASN A 22 3.45 -15.02 0.65
N ILE A 23 4.12 -13.93 0.29
CA ILE A 23 4.20 -13.47 -1.09
C ILE A 23 5.20 -14.33 -1.83
N LYS A 24 4.72 -14.97 -2.90
CA LYS A 24 5.56 -15.70 -3.85
C LYS A 24 6.09 -14.71 -4.87
N ALA A 25 7.39 -14.42 -4.79
CA ALA A 25 8.06 -13.64 -5.84
C ALA A 25 8.30 -14.52 -7.08
N GLU A 26 8.43 -13.88 -8.24
CA GLU A 26 8.75 -14.56 -9.51
C GLU A 26 10.00 -15.44 -9.41
N ASN A 27 10.95 -15.06 -8.56
CA ASN A 27 12.18 -15.83 -8.29
C ASN A 27 11.95 -17.08 -7.40
N LYS A 28 10.72 -17.61 -7.29
CA LYS A 28 10.31 -18.74 -6.42
C LYS A 28 10.57 -18.56 -4.92
N ARG A 29 11.04 -17.39 -4.49
CA ARG A 29 11.24 -17.05 -3.08
C ARG A 29 9.91 -16.68 -2.43
N ILE A 30 9.68 -17.23 -1.24
CA ILE A 30 8.51 -16.93 -0.43
C ILE A 30 8.93 -15.92 0.64
N TYR A 31 8.32 -14.74 0.60
CA TYR A 31 8.52 -13.71 1.62
C TYR A 31 7.39 -13.79 2.65
N ARG A 32 7.73 -14.06 3.92
CA ARG A 32 6.75 -14.07 5.02
C ARG A 32 6.06 -12.71 5.19
N ARG A 33 6.79 -11.61 4.97
CA ARG A 33 6.26 -10.24 4.91
C ARG A 33 6.74 -9.59 3.63
N CYS A 34 5.90 -8.79 2.98
CA CYS A 34 6.29 -8.07 1.76
C CYS A 34 7.58 -7.25 1.99
N PRO A 35 8.63 -7.42 1.17
CA PRO A 35 9.84 -6.60 1.30
C PRO A 35 9.58 -5.12 0.98
N SER A 36 8.67 -4.81 0.04
CA SER A 36 8.37 -3.43 -0.36
C SER A 36 7.48 -2.67 0.64
N CYS A 37 6.40 -3.30 1.14
CA CYS A 37 5.45 -2.64 2.05
C CYS A 37 5.50 -3.15 3.48
N LYS A 38 6.43 -4.04 3.83
CA LYS A 38 6.62 -4.60 5.18
C LYS A 38 5.33 -5.14 5.82
N ALA A 39 4.51 -5.82 5.03
CA ALA A 39 3.18 -6.36 5.39
C ALA A 39 2.04 -5.35 5.63
N VAL A 40 2.23 -4.09 5.23
CA VAL A 40 1.19 -3.05 5.26
C VAL A 40 0.16 -3.27 4.13
N GLY A 41 0.62 -3.67 2.94
CA GLY A 41 -0.23 -3.96 1.77
C GLY A 41 -0.43 -2.77 0.82
N TYR A 42 -0.04 -1.57 1.25
CA TYR A 42 -0.11 -0.33 0.48
C TYR A 42 1.17 0.50 0.70
N VAL A 43 1.43 1.42 -0.23
CA VAL A 43 2.54 2.37 -0.21
C VAL A 43 1.99 3.78 -0.37
N LEU A 44 2.62 4.77 0.28
CA LEU A 44 2.19 6.16 0.14
C LEU A 44 2.55 6.67 -1.25
N CYS A 45 1.65 7.45 -1.85
CA CYS A 45 1.92 8.04 -3.15
C CYS A 45 2.93 9.18 -3.00
N SER A 46 4.12 9.02 -3.56
CA SER A 46 5.22 9.98 -3.51
C SER A 46 4.85 11.35 -4.10
N ASN A 47 3.98 11.37 -5.12
CA ASN A 47 3.51 12.60 -5.76
C ASN A 47 2.44 13.34 -4.96
N CYS A 48 1.69 12.65 -4.10
CA CYS A 48 0.69 13.32 -3.28
C CYS A 48 1.30 14.10 -2.12
N LYS A 49 2.59 13.91 -1.79
CA LYS A 49 3.28 14.47 -0.62
C LYS A 49 2.30 14.68 0.54
N VAL A 50 1.63 13.60 0.97
CA VAL A 50 0.72 13.67 2.11
C VAL A 50 1.59 13.83 3.37
N PHE A 51 2.00 15.08 3.62
CA PHE A 51 2.60 15.53 4.87
C PHE A 51 1.49 15.57 5.90
N LYS A 52 1.03 14.41 6.36
CA LYS A 52 0.22 14.34 7.57
C LYS A 52 0.15 12.90 8.03
N CYS A 53 0.42 12.73 9.32
CA CYS A 53 0.39 11.48 10.05
C CYS A 53 -0.81 10.63 9.60
N VAL A 54 -0.55 9.66 8.72
CA VAL A 54 -1.49 8.59 8.41
C VAL A 54 -1.50 7.67 9.63
N THR A 55 -2.33 8.00 10.61
CA THR A 55 -3.01 6.96 11.36
C THR A 55 -3.68 6.08 10.32
N PHE A 56 -3.25 4.82 10.26
CA PHE A 56 -3.73 3.78 9.36
C PHE A 56 -5.20 4.00 8.99
N PRO A 57 -5.60 3.94 7.70
CA PRO A 57 -6.99 4.16 7.33
C PRO A 57 -7.84 3.09 8.00
N ASN A 58 -8.55 3.49 9.06
CA ASN A 58 -9.72 2.75 9.50
C ASN A 58 -10.67 2.75 8.30
N PHE A 59 -11.11 1.56 7.91
CA PHE A 59 -11.96 1.32 6.74
C PHE A 59 -13.34 1.99 6.82
N GLU A 60 -13.63 2.73 7.91
CA GLU A 60 -14.94 3.34 8.18
C GLU A 60 -15.03 4.83 7.81
N ASP A 61 -13.93 5.48 7.43
CA ASP A 61 -13.91 6.91 7.04
C ASP A 61 -14.38 7.16 5.59
N SER A 62 -15.32 6.35 5.09
CA SER A 62 -15.92 6.52 3.77
C SER A 62 -17.42 6.21 3.76
N GLN A 63 -18.10 6.46 4.87
CA GLN A 63 -19.56 6.65 4.89
C GLN A 63 -19.87 8.12 5.20
N ASN A 64 -19.96 8.92 4.14
CA ASN A 64 -20.83 10.10 4.08
C ASN A 64 -21.14 10.42 2.61
#